data_AF-A0A1B7JWV2-F1
#
_entry.id   AF-A0A1B7JWV2-F1
#
_cell.length_a   1.000
_cell.length_b   1.000
_cell.length_c   1.000
_cell.angle_alpha   90.00
_cell.angle_beta   90.00
_cell.angle_gamma   90.00
#
_symmetry.space_group_name_H-M   'P 1'
#
loop_
_entity.id
_entity.type
_entity.pdbx_description
1 polymer ?
#
loop_
_entity_poly.entity_id
_entity_poly.type
_entity_poly.pdbx_seq_one_letter_code
_entity_poly.pdbx_strand_id
1 'polypeptide(L)' 'MDLNGRDIALNRTDEGIFASDNRCSHGNARLSDGFLENGEIECPLHQGRFCIKTGNAMCSPLTEG' A
#
# COMPACT_ATOMS: atom_id res chain seq x y z
N MET A 1 -10.62 -3.90 3.10
CA MET A 1 -11.79 -4.76 2.77
C MET A 1 -11.41 -6.17 3.19
N ASP A 2 -12.28 -6.89 3.91
CA ASP A 2 -11.99 -8.31 4.20
C ASP A 2 -12.30 -9.20 2.99
N LEU A 3 -11.33 -10.04 2.61
CA LEU A 3 -11.49 -11.09 1.63
C LEU A 3 -10.89 -12.39 2.20
N ASN A 4 -11.75 -13.32 2.61
CA ASN A 4 -11.35 -14.59 3.22
C ASN A 4 -10.42 -14.40 4.44
N GLY A 5 -10.68 -13.40 5.29
CA GLY A 5 -9.86 -13.11 6.47
C GLY A 5 -8.57 -12.32 6.19
N ARG A 6 -8.36 -11.85 4.95
CA ARG A 6 -7.29 -10.93 4.59
C ARG A 6 -7.85 -9.52 4.45
N ASP A 7 -7.27 -8.56 5.15
CA ASP A 7 -7.59 -7.15 4.97
C ASP A 7 -6.84 -6.62 3.75
N ILE A 8 -7.57 -6.21 2.71
CA ILE A 8 -7.07 -5.76 1.41
C ILE A 8 -7.27 -4.25 1.24
N ALA A 9 -6.23 -3.56 0.79
CA ALA A 9 -6.32 -2.17 0.34
C ALA A 9 -6.63 -2.15 -1.17
N LEU A 10 -7.55 -1.28 -1.58
CA LEU A 10 -7.89 -1.05 -2.98
C LEU A 10 -7.52 0.39 -3.35
N ASN A 11 -6.61 0.54 -4.31
CA ASN A 11 -6.15 1.82 -4.83
C ASN A 11 -6.79 2.09 -6.19
N ARG A 12 -7.59 3.15 -6.29
CA ARG A 12 -8.23 3.57 -7.54
C ARG A 12 -7.39 4.64 -8.22
N THR A 13 -7.06 4.42 -9.49
CA THR A 13 -6.43 5.40 -10.38
C THR A 13 -7.21 5.48 -11.70
N ASP A 14 -6.81 6.38 -12.59
CA ASP A 14 -7.37 6.47 -13.95
C ASP A 14 -7.05 5.22 -14.80
N GLU A 15 -6.03 4.44 -14.44
CA GLU A 15 -5.66 3.20 -15.12
C GLU A 15 -6.49 1.99 -14.63
N GLY A 16 -7.17 2.10 -13.49
CA GLY A 16 -7.98 1.03 -12.92
C GLY A 16 -7.89 0.92 -11.39
N ILE A 17 -8.20 -0.27 -10.88
CA ILE A 17 -8.13 -0.59 -9.45
C ILE A 17 -7.01 -1.59 -9.23
N PHE A 18 -6.12 -1.28 -8.30
CA PHE A 18 -5.03 -2.15 -7.83
C PHE A 18 -5.33 -2.63 -6.42
N ALA A 19 -4.93 -3.85 -6.09
CA ALA A 19 -5.15 -4.46 -4.79
C ALA A 19 -3.83 -4.90 -4.16
N SER A 20 -3.70 -4.70 -2.84
CA SER A 20 -2.57 -5.18 -2.04
C SER A 20 -3.07 -5.65 -0.67
N ASP A 21 -2.21 -6.33 0.11
CA ASP A 21 -2.46 -6.42 1.54
C ASP A 21 -2.62 -5.00 2.12
N ASN A 22 -3.56 -4.85 3.06
CA ASN A 22 -3.81 -3.55 3.69
C ASN A 22 -2.79 -3.26 4.79
N ARG A 23 -1.99 -4.24 5.22
CA ARG A 23 -0.98 -4.03 6.27
C ARG A 23 0.35 -3.60 5.64
N CYS A 24 0.93 -2.52 6.15
CA CYS A 24 2.29 -2.12 5.81
C CYS A 24 3.31 -3.22 6.19
N SER A 25 4.25 -3.56 5.31
CA SER A 25 5.30 -4.55 5.60
C SER A 25 6.23 -4.12 6.75
N HIS A 26 6.45 -2.81 6.92
CA HIS A 26 7.28 -2.26 8.00
C HIS A 26 6.63 -2.34 9.39
N GLY A 27 5.29 -2.32 9.49
CA GLY A 27 4.63 -2.29 10.80
C GLY A 27 3.11 -2.23 10.76
N ASN A 28 2.50 -2.07 11.93
CA ASN A 28 1.05 -2.17 12.11
C ASN A 28 0.30 -0.88 11.69
N ALA A 29 0.36 -0.56 10.40
CA ALA A 29 -0.41 0.50 9.76
C ALA A 29 -1.25 -0.05 8.62
N ARG A 30 -2.42 0.56 8.40
CA ARG A 30 -3.25 0.29 7.23
C ARG A 30 -2.86 1.19 6.07
N LEU A 31 -2.57 0.61 4.90
CA LEU A 31 -2.24 1.35 3.69
C LEU A 31 -3.44 2.12 3.13
N SER A 32 -4.66 1.63 3.37
CA SER A 32 -5.91 2.35 3.01
C SER A 32 -6.13 3.65 3.79
N ASP A 33 -5.42 3.86 4.91
CA ASP A 33 -5.40 5.14 5.64
C ASP A 33 -4.28 6.08 5.12
N GLY A 34 -3.55 5.64 4.08
CA GLY A 34 -2.41 6.34 3.48
C GLY A 34 -2.77 7.31 2.36
N PHE A 35 -1.76 7.74 1.61
CA PHE A 35 -1.90 8.70 0.51
C PHE A 35 -1.43 8.09 -0.82
N LEU A 36 -2.31 8.10 -1.82
CA LEU A 36 -2.04 7.55 -3.15
C LEU A 36 -1.60 8.67 -4.10
N GLU A 37 -0.37 8.60 -4.60
CA GLU A 37 0.18 9.58 -5.53
C GLU A 37 1.15 8.93 -6.52
N ASN A 38 1.13 9.34 -7.78
CA ASN A 38 2.12 8.93 -8.79
C ASN A 38 2.30 7.39 -8.95
N GLY A 39 1.25 6.61 -8.72
CA GLY A 39 1.33 5.15 -8.79
C GLY A 39 1.94 4.49 -7.55
N GLU A 40 2.06 5.21 -6.45
CA GLU A 40 2.59 4.74 -5.19
C GLU A 40 1.63 5.02 -4.03
N ILE A 41 1.49 4.07 -3.12
CA ILE A 41 0.72 4.25 -1.87
C ILE A 41 1.70 4.53 -0.72
N GLU A 42 1.60 5.72 -0.13
CA GLU A 42 2.39 6.15 1.03
C GLU A 42 1.73 5.70 2.34
N CYS A 43 2.50 4.98 3.15
CA CYS A 43 2.09 4.56 4.49
C CYS A 43 1.91 5.75 5.43
N PRO A 44 0.80 5.84 6.18
CA PRO A 44 0.45 7.02 6.97
C PRO A 44 1.34 7.26 8.20
N LEU A 45 2.19 6.31 8.60
CA LEU A 45 3.04 6.46 9.79
C LEU A 45 4.42 7.03 9.50
N HIS A 46 5.17 6.37 8.62
CA HIS A 46 6.60 6.68 8.40
C HIS A 46 6.92 6.90 6.92
N GLN A 47 5.91 7.18 6.10
CA GLN A 47 6.06 7.66 4.73
C GLN A 47 6.76 6.68 3.79
N GLY A 48 6.82 5.40 4.16
CA GLY A 48 7.24 4.33 3.26
C GLY A 48 6.25 4.20 2.11
N ARG A 49 6.75 4.13 0.87
CA ARG A 49 5.92 4.05 -0.33
C ARG A 49 6.06 2.71 -1.04
N PHE A 50 4.94 2.16 -1.49
CA PHE A 50 4.91 0.94 -2.32
C PHE A 50 4.41 1.28 -3.71
N CYS A 51 5.03 0.73 -4.77
CA CYS A 51 4.47 0.79 -6.10
C CYS A 51 3.18 -0.04 -6.18
N ILE A 52 2.05 0.56 -6.55
CA ILE A 52 0.76 -0.14 -6.57
C ILE A 52 0.67 -1.22 -7.66
N LYS A 53 1.54 -1.16 -8.68
CA LYS A 53 1.55 -2.12 -9.80
C LYS A 53 2.38 -3.36 -9.49
N THR A 54 3.48 -3.20 -8.75
CA THR A 54 4.45 -4.29 -8.52
C THR A 54 4.52 -4.74 -7.06
N GLY A 55 4.03 -3.94 -6.12
CA GLY A 55 4.19 -4.15 -4.69
C GLY A 55 5.57 -3.76 -4.14
N ASN A 56 6.51 -3.33 -4.99
CA ASN A 56 7.87 -3.05 -4.54
C ASN A 56 7.92 -1.88 -3.55
N ALA A 57 8.72 -2.04 -2.51
CA ALA A 57 9.16 -0.94 -1.65
C ALA A 57 9.98 0.09 -2.45
N MET A 58 9.60 1.37 -2.35
CA MET A 58 10.19 2.45 -3.14
C MET A 58 11.15 3.34 -2.33
N CYS A 59 11.05 3.31 -0.99
CA CYS A 59 11.93 4.06 -0.11
C CYS A 59 11.95 3.51 1.31
N SER A 60 12.98 3.88 2.07
CA SER A 60 13.03 3.67 3.53
C SER A 60 11.79 4.24 4.21
N PRO A 61 11.30 3.63 5.31
CA PRO A 61 11.91 2.54 6.06
C PRO A 61 11.56 1.13 5.53
N LEU A 62 10.89 1.02 4.38
CA LEU A 62 10.51 -0.27 3.81
C LEU A 62 11.73 -1.03 3.30
N THR A 63 11.80 -2.32 3.62
CA THR A 63 12.84 -3.24 3.12
C THR A 63 12.28 -4.33 2.21
N GLU A 64 10.96 -4.53 2.23
CA GLU A 64 10.23 -5.51 1.42
C GLU A 64 8.80 -5.01 1.11
N GLY A 65 8.20 -5.61 0.08
CA GLY A 65 6.85 -5.33 -0.44
C GLY A 65 5.77 -6.13 0.27
#